data_AF-A0A6C0K3Q5-F1
#
_entry.id   AF-A0A6C0K3Q5-F1
#
_cell.length_a   1.000
_cell.length_b   1.000
_cell.length_c   1.000
_cell.angle_alpha   90.00
_cell.angle_beta   90.00
_cell.angle_gamma   90.00
#
_symmetry.space_group_name_H-M   'P 1'
#
loop_
_entity.id
_entity.type
_entity.pdbx_description
1 polymer ?
#
loop_
_entity_poly.entity_id
_entity_poly.type
_entity_poly.pdbx_seq_one_letter_code
_entity_poly.pdbx_strand_id
1 'polypeptide(L)'
;MQFYKHLSFEEFLKKFIINSKSAKFNNRHTTTQVSFLCNKTGKLDESIHILRYETLDLDWCNFCKMHDIKCDKLVYENKSLTDKIIDVIWTDEMRKMVYDKYKDDFTPFGYNVY
;
A
#
# COMPACT_ATOMS: atom_id res chain seq x y z
N MET A 1 6.70 -3.70 -21.72
CA MET A 1 7.04 -4.37 -20.44
C MET A 1 6.67 -5.86 -20.56
N GLN A 2 7.54 -6.69 -21.17
CA GLN A 2 7.22 -8.05 -21.64
C GLN A 2 8.06 -9.17 -20.98
N PHE A 3 8.78 -8.89 -19.89
CA PHE A 3 9.83 -9.80 -19.37
C PHE A 3 9.42 -10.76 -18.22
N TYR A 4 8.13 -10.88 -17.88
CA TYR A 4 7.70 -11.61 -16.68
C TYR A 4 6.85 -12.87 -16.93
N LYS A 5 6.72 -13.32 -18.19
CA LYS A 5 5.78 -14.40 -18.56
C LYS A 5 6.05 -15.78 -17.93
N HIS A 6 7.16 -15.97 -17.22
CA HIS A 6 7.58 -17.28 -16.68
C HIS A 6 8.19 -17.23 -15.26
N LEU A 7 8.07 -16.11 -14.53
CA LEU A 7 8.61 -16.01 -13.17
C LEU A 7 7.53 -16.38 -12.15
N SER A 8 7.89 -17.15 -11.13
CA SER A 8 7.04 -17.28 -9.95
C SER A 8 6.88 -15.90 -9.29
N PHE A 9 5.80 -15.69 -8.54
CA PHE A 9 5.60 -14.41 -7.85
C PHE A 9 6.73 -14.11 -6.85
N GLU A 10 7.31 -15.14 -6.25
CA GLU A 10 8.48 -15.02 -5.36
C GLU A 10 9.74 -14.56 -6.11
N GLU A 11 10.04 -15.17 -7.26
CA GLU A 11 11.19 -14.78 -8.09
C GLU A 11 11.02 -13.36 -8.64
N PHE A 12 9.80 -13.00 -9.01
CA PHE A 12 9.44 -11.63 -9.37
C PHE A 12 9.75 -10.67 -8.22
N LEU A 13 9.29 -10.98 -7.01
CA LEU A 13 9.47 -10.13 -5.83
C LEU A 13 10.95 -9.96 -5.46
N LYS A 14 11.72 -11.05 -5.46
CA LYS A 14 13.17 -11.02 -5.21
C LYS A 14 13.89 -10.10 -6.21
N LYS A 15 13.62 -10.28 -7.51
CA LYS A 15 14.20 -9.42 -8.57
C LYS A 15 13.75 -7.98 -8.45
N PHE A 16 12.48 -7.74 -8.13
CA PHE A 16 11.92 -6.40 -7.95
C PHE A 16 12.62 -5.65 -6.82
N ILE A 17 12.78 -6.28 -5.65
CA ILE A 17 13.45 -5.67 -4.50
C ILE A 17 14.92 -5.37 -4.80
N ILE A 18 15.65 -6.32 -5.39
CA ILE A 18 17.05 -6.13 -5.79
C ILE A 18 17.18 -4.94 -6.75
N ASN A 19 16.33 -4.90 -7.78
CA ASN A 19 16.37 -3.84 -8.79
C ASN A 19 15.98 -2.49 -8.21
N SER A 20 15.05 -2.44 -7.23
CA SER A 20 14.63 -1.21 -6.58
C SER A 20 15.73 -0.48 -5.79
N LYS A 21 16.84 -1.17 -5.48
CA LYS A 21 18.01 -0.57 -4.82
C LYS A 21 18.96 0.11 -5.81
N SER A 22 18.81 -0.14 -7.10
CA SER A 22 19.65 0.47 -8.14
C SER A 22 19.15 1.87 -8.46
N ALA A 23 20.05 2.86 -8.46
CA ALA A 23 19.75 4.25 -8.83
C ALA A 23 19.14 4.38 -10.25
N LYS A 24 19.42 3.41 -11.14
CA LYS A 24 18.85 3.37 -12.50
C LYS A 24 17.40 2.89 -12.56
N PHE A 25 16.89 2.29 -11.48
CA PHE A 25 15.56 1.67 -11.41
C PHE A 25 14.65 2.35 -10.38
N ASN A 26 15.02 3.56 -9.94
CA ASN A 26 14.28 4.37 -8.97
C ASN A 26 13.01 4.94 -9.62
N ASN A 27 12.09 4.03 -9.96
CA ASN A 27 10.77 4.32 -10.50
C ASN A 27 9.83 4.56 -9.32
N ARG A 28 8.88 5.50 -9.46
CA ARG A 28 7.81 5.81 -8.51
C ARG A 28 7.07 4.56 -8.01
N HIS A 29 7.04 3.47 -8.78
CA HIS A 29 6.45 2.18 -8.37
C HIS A 29 7.19 1.46 -7.22
N THR A 30 8.41 1.87 -6.89
CA THR A 30 9.22 1.27 -5.81
C THR A 30 9.29 2.15 -4.56
N THR A 31 8.67 3.32 -4.62
CA THR A 31 8.60 4.28 -3.52
C THR A 31 7.40 3.95 -2.63
N THR A 32 7.54 4.22 -1.33
CA THR A 32 6.48 4.07 -0.33
C THR A 32 5.36 5.07 -0.60
N GLN A 33 4.13 4.73 -0.23
CA GLN A 33 2.98 5.64 -0.40
C GLN A 33 3.15 6.90 0.46
N VAL A 34 3.67 6.76 1.68
CA VAL A 34 3.92 7.86 2.61
C VAL A 34 4.84 8.92 2.01
N SER A 35 5.77 8.54 1.14
CA SER A 35 6.67 9.50 0.49
C SER A 35 5.93 10.53 -0.38
N PHE A 36 4.77 10.18 -0.92
CA PHE A 36 3.92 11.08 -1.71
C PHE A 36 3.06 11.99 -0.83
N LEU A 37 2.94 11.68 0.46
CA LEU A 37 2.13 12.40 1.45
C LEU A 37 2.99 13.29 2.37
N CYS A 38 4.32 13.19 2.25
CA CYS A 38 5.23 14.02 3.02
C CYS A 38 5.32 15.45 2.45
N ASN A 39 5.36 16.44 3.35
CA ASN A 39 5.62 17.83 3.01
C ASN A 39 7.11 18.07 2.65
N LYS A 40 7.47 19.33 2.35
CA LYS A 40 8.86 19.71 1.98
C LYS A 40 9.92 19.39 3.03
N THR A 41 9.52 19.15 4.28
CA THR A 41 10.41 18.78 5.39
C THR A 41 10.56 17.27 5.56
N GLY A 42 9.87 16.47 4.73
CA GLY A 42 9.88 15.00 4.78
C GLY A 42 8.95 14.41 5.83
N LYS A 43 8.15 15.23 6.54
CA LYS A 43 7.13 14.77 7.50
C LYS A 43 5.79 14.59 6.80
N LEU A 44 5.02 13.60 7.24
CA LEU A 44 3.62 13.43 6.81
C LEU A 44 2.85 14.74 7.03
N ASP A 45 2.12 15.18 6.03
CA ASP A 45 1.26 16.36 6.15
C ASP A 45 0.05 16.03 7.04
N GLU A 46 -0.01 16.66 8.22
CA GLU A 46 -1.05 16.43 9.24
C GLU A 46 -2.45 16.84 8.78
N SER A 47 -2.57 17.62 7.69
CA SER A 47 -3.85 17.97 7.10
C SER A 47 -4.47 16.86 6.24
N ILE A 48 -3.69 15.81 5.93
CA ILE A 48 -4.16 14.70 5.09
C ILE A 48 -4.99 13.73 5.94
N HIS A 49 -6.24 13.51 5.52
CA HIS A 49 -7.07 12.43 6.03
C HIS A 49 -6.86 11.16 5.19
N ILE A 50 -6.30 10.13 5.82
CA ILE A 50 -6.07 8.83 5.18
C ILE A 50 -7.33 7.97 5.37
N LEU A 51 -7.94 7.55 4.25
CA LEU A 51 -9.02 6.56 4.23
C LEU A 51 -8.46 5.25 3.64
N ARG A 52 -8.68 4.13 4.31
CA ARG A 52 -8.12 2.83 3.91
C ARG A 52 -9.14 2.05 3.10
N TYR A 53 -8.69 1.30 2.10
CA TYR A 53 -9.60 0.49 1.29
C TYR A 53 -10.34 -0.53 2.14
N GLU A 54 -9.62 -1.23 3.01
CA GLU A 54 -10.08 -2.28 3.92
C GLU A 54 -11.23 -1.83 4.82
N THR A 55 -11.27 -0.54 5.16
CA THR A 55 -12.28 0.07 6.04
C THR A 55 -12.97 1.27 5.39
N LEU A 56 -13.01 1.35 4.05
CA LEU A 56 -13.32 2.58 3.32
C LEU A 56 -14.70 3.16 3.66
N ASP A 57 -15.72 2.33 3.75
CA ASP A 57 -17.08 2.79 4.10
C ASP A 57 -17.13 3.43 5.50
N LEU A 58 -16.43 2.82 6.46
CA LEU A 58 -16.35 3.33 7.83
C LEU A 58 -15.53 4.63 7.89
N ASP A 59 -14.35 4.62 7.26
CA ASP A 59 -13.46 5.78 7.22
C ASP A 59 -14.15 6.96 6.51
N TRP A 60 -14.89 6.70 5.43
CA TRP A 60 -15.69 7.69 4.70
C TRP A 60 -16.78 8.31 5.56
N CYS A 61 -17.59 7.51 6.26
CA CYS A 61 -18.62 8.09 7.13
C CYS A 61 -18.03 8.87 8.32
N ASN A 62 -16.89 8.43 8.87
CA ASN A 62 -16.18 9.20 9.89
C ASN A 62 -15.68 10.53 9.33
N PHE A 63 -15.10 10.53 8.13
CA PHE A 63 -14.68 11.74 7.44
C PHE A 63 -15.85 12.70 7.20
N CYS A 64 -16.96 12.22 6.66
CA CYS A 64 -18.16 13.03 6.44
C CYS A 64 -18.67 13.67 7.75
N LYS A 65 -18.72 12.90 8.85
CA LYS A 65 -19.14 13.41 10.15
C LYS A 65 -18.21 14.49 10.70
N MET A 66 -16.90 14.35 10.54
CA MET A 66 -15.93 15.36 10.99
C MET A 66 -16.07 16.69 10.26
N HIS A 67 -16.51 16.65 9.00
CA HIS A 67 -16.56 17.81 8.11
C HIS A 67 -17.98 18.33 7.83
N ASP A 68 -18.99 17.85 8.57
CA ASP A 68 -20.41 18.17 8.39
C ASP A 68 -20.91 17.94 6.94
N ILE A 69 -20.43 16.85 6.33
CA ILE A 69 -20.84 16.39 5.00
C ILE A 69 -21.87 15.27 5.17
N LYS A 70 -22.87 15.22 4.29
CA LYS A 70 -23.80 14.10 4.22
C LYS A 70 -23.05 12.81 3.81
N CYS A 71 -23.07 11.78 4.66
CA CYS A 71 -22.51 10.47 4.29
C CYS A 71 -23.48 9.75 3.34
N ASP A 72 -23.19 9.77 2.04
CA ASP A 72 -23.84 8.89 1.07
C ASP A 72 -23.06 7.58 0.92
N LYS A 73 -23.77 6.50 0.58
CA LYS A 73 -23.17 5.18 0.37
C LYS A 73 -22.22 5.21 -0.83
N LEU A 74 -21.03 4.65 -0.67
CA LEU A 74 -20.07 4.50 -1.76
C LEU A 74 -20.61 3.53 -2.83
N VAL A 75 -20.35 3.86 -4.10
CA VAL A 75 -20.88 3.11 -5.26
C VAL A 75 -20.21 1.75 -5.42
N TYR A 76 -18.93 1.66 -5.03
CA TYR A 76 -18.11 0.48 -5.24
C TYR A 76 -17.85 -0.24 -3.92
N GLU A 77 -18.05 -1.55 -3.93
CA GLU A 77 -17.67 -2.41 -2.83
C GLU A 77 -16.16 -2.65 -2.89
N ASN A 78 -15.50 -2.63 -1.73
CA ASN A 78 -14.09 -2.98 -1.63
C ASN A 78 -13.89 -4.50 -1.72
N LYS A 79 -14.02 -5.04 -2.94
CA LYS A 79 -13.77 -6.45 -3.24
C LYS A 79 -12.59 -6.56 -4.18
N SER A 80 -11.50 -7.13 -3.69
CA SER A 80 -10.33 -7.37 -4.51
C SER A 80 -10.30 -8.80 -5.02
N LEU A 81 -9.81 -9.01 -6.24
CA LEU A 81 -9.48 -10.35 -6.74
C LEU A 81 -8.39 -11.01 -5.87
N THR A 82 -7.56 -10.20 -5.21
CA THR A 82 -6.41 -10.65 -4.43
C THR A 82 -6.80 -11.27 -3.09
N ASP A 83 -7.97 -10.94 -2.54
CA ASP A 83 -8.43 -11.43 -1.23
C ASP A 83 -8.57 -12.97 -1.19
N LYS A 84 -8.79 -13.60 -2.34
CA LYS A 84 -8.93 -15.06 -2.47
C LYS A 84 -7.61 -15.80 -2.68
N ILE A 85 -6.54 -15.08 -2.97
CA ILE A 85 -5.30 -15.63 -3.50
C ILE A 85 -4.10 -15.33 -2.58
N ILE A 86 -4.20 -14.30 -1.74
CA ILE A 86 -3.12 -13.86 -0.84
C ILE A 86 -2.62 -14.98 0.08
N ASP A 87 -3.51 -15.70 0.75
CA ASP A 87 -3.07 -16.74 1.70
C ASP A 87 -2.48 -17.97 1.00
N VAL A 88 -2.79 -18.16 -0.28
CA VAL A 88 -2.30 -19.29 -1.09
C VAL A 88 -0.92 -18.99 -1.69
N ILE A 89 -0.65 -17.72 -2.03
CA ILE A 89 0.57 -17.34 -2.77
C ILE A 89 1.69 -16.85 -1.85
N TRP A 90 1.37 -16.24 -0.70
CA TRP A 90 2.37 -15.59 0.13
C TRP A 90 3.02 -16.54 1.12
N THR A 91 4.36 -16.66 1.04
CA THR A 91 5.19 -17.27 2.08
C THR A 91 5.64 -16.24 3.10
N ASP A 92 6.09 -16.69 4.28
CA ASP A 92 6.58 -15.79 5.33
C ASP A 92 7.81 -15.01 4.89
N GLU A 93 8.68 -15.61 4.06
CA GLU A 93 9.81 -14.93 3.45
C GLU A 93 9.35 -13.77 2.56
N MET A 94 8.28 -13.98 1.76
CA MET A 94 7.72 -12.93 0.90
C MET A 94 7.08 -11.80 1.71
N ARG A 95 6.34 -12.14 2.76
CA ARG A 95 5.75 -11.15 3.68
C ARG A 95 6.83 -10.29 4.32
N LYS A 96 7.90 -10.92 4.81
CA LYS A 96 9.05 -10.23 5.40
C LYS A 96 9.75 -9.31 4.38
N MET A 97 9.99 -9.81 3.18
CA MET A 97 10.61 -9.01 2.11
C MET A 97 9.81 -7.75 1.77
N VAL A 98 8.48 -7.83 1.72
CA VAL A 98 7.61 -6.68 1.45
C VAL A 98 7.55 -5.76 2.66
N TYR A 99 7.44 -6.30 3.87
CA TYR A 99 7.51 -5.49 5.08
C TYR A 99 8.81 -4.69 5.15
N ASP A 100 9.98 -5.33 5.01
CA ASP A 100 11.27 -4.63 5.09
C ASP A 100 11.40 -3.50 4.04
N LYS A 101 10.78 -3.68 2.86
CA LYS A 101 10.78 -2.68 1.79
C LYS A 101 9.82 -1.52 2.05
N TYR A 102 8.65 -1.79 2.64
CA TYR A 102 7.56 -0.82 2.77
C TYR A 102 7.22 -0.46 4.22
N LYS A 103 8.03 -0.84 5.20
CA LYS A 103 7.78 -0.64 6.64
C LYS A 103 7.39 0.80 7.01
N ASP A 104 7.90 1.79 6.28
CA ASP A 104 7.62 3.20 6.52
C ASP A 104 6.15 3.57 6.17
N ASP A 105 5.44 2.73 5.39
CA ASP A 105 4.00 2.86 5.15
C ASP A 105 3.16 2.24 6.28
N PHE A 106 3.70 1.34 7.12
CA PHE A 106 2.83 0.61 8.03
C PHE A 106 2.32 1.48 9.18
N THR A 107 3.22 2.20 9.86
CA THR A 107 2.85 3.05 11.00
C THR A 107 1.92 4.21 10.59
N PRO A 108 2.22 5.00 9.54
CA PRO A 108 1.37 6.12 9.15
C PRO A 108 -0.04 5.72 8.70
N PHE A 109 -0.19 4.52 8.15
CA PHE A 109 -1.48 3.99 7.72
C PHE A 109 -2.16 3.14 8.82
N GLY A 110 -1.60 3.07 10.03
CA GLY A 110 -2.21 2.41 11.18
C GLY A 110 -2.24 0.88 11.10
N TYR A 111 -1.33 0.27 10.35
CA TYR A 111 -1.17 -1.18 10.31
C TYR A 111 -0.29 -1.63 11.47
N ASN A 112 -0.81 -2.56 12.27
CA ASN A 112 -0.02 -3.29 13.26
C ASN A 112 0.78 -4.37 12.51
N VAL A 113 2.10 -4.30 12.60
CA VAL A 113 2.97 -5.30 12.00
C VAL A 113 3.43 -6.23 13.11
N TYR A 114 2.93 -7.47 13.07
CA TYR A 114 3.22 -8.61 13.96
C TYR A 114 3.48 -8.29 15.43
#